data_AF-A0A0S4TP59-F1
#
_entry.id   AF-A0A0S4TP59-F1
#
_cell.length_a   1.000
_cell.length_b   1.000
_cell.length_c   1.000
_cell.angle_alpha   90.00
_cell.angle_beta   90.00
_cell.angle_gamma   90.00
#
_symmetry.space_group_name_H-M   'P 1'
#
loop_
_entity.id
_entity.type
_entity.pdbx_description
1 polymer ?
#
loop_
_entity_poly.entity_id
_entity_poly.type
_entity_poly.pdbx_seq_one_letter_code
_entity_poly.pdbx_strand_id
1 'polypeptide(L)'
;MVLGLGDWAKLKAVDGVLWTALPPKVGIDERKPTMDEVVNYLSGLLGEERDRAEEYLRRAPRQVITPYRQRIEAALGWTQVV
;
A
#
# COMPACT_ATOMS: atom_id res chain seq x y z
N MET A 1 6.25 -20.76 6.42
CA MET A 1 4.88 -21.15 6.03
C MET A 1 3.89 -20.39 6.89
N VAL A 2 2.95 -19.66 6.30
CA VAL A 2 1.89 -18.99 7.08
C VAL A 2 0.81 -20.02 7.38
N LEU A 3 0.69 -20.42 8.64
CA LEU A 3 -0.34 -21.36 9.07
C LEU A 3 -1.73 -20.72 8.94
N GLY A 4 -2.73 -21.50 8.49
CA GLY A 4 -4.12 -21.04 8.37
C GLY A 4 -4.44 -20.19 7.13
N LEU A 5 -3.47 -19.94 6.25
CA LEU A 5 -3.68 -19.13 5.04
C LEU A 5 -4.73 -19.75 4.10
N GLY A 6 -4.74 -21.09 3.98
CA GLY A 6 -5.71 -21.80 3.14
C GLY A 6 -7.14 -21.70 3.66
N ASP A 7 -7.35 -21.79 4.97
CA ASP A 7 -8.68 -21.67 5.57
C ASP A 7 -9.19 -20.23 5.52
N TRP A 8 -8.30 -19.25 5.73
CA TRP A 8 -8.61 -17.84 5.49
C TRP A 8 -9.02 -17.57 4.04
N ALA A 9 -8.30 -18.15 3.07
CA ALA A 9 -8.60 -18.00 1.66
C ALA A 9 -10.00 -18.53 1.31
N LYS A 10 -10.35 -19.72 1.81
CA LYS A 10 -11.70 -20.30 1.67
C LYS A 10 -12.77 -19.40 2.30
N LEU A 11 -12.53 -18.90 3.52
CA LEU A 11 -13.47 -18.01 4.22
C LEU A 11 -13.71 -16.70 3.44
N LYS A 12 -12.70 -16.21 2.73
CA LYS A 12 -12.78 -14.98 1.92
C LYS A 12 -13.23 -15.20 0.49
N ALA A 13 -13.52 -16.44 0.09
CA ALA A 13 -13.87 -16.81 -1.28
C ALA A 13 -12.86 -16.30 -2.31
N VAL A 14 -11.56 -16.45 -2.00
CA VAL A 14 -10.47 -16.10 -2.92
C VAL A 14 -9.84 -17.36 -3.52
N ASP A 15 -9.74 -17.41 -4.85
CA ASP A 15 -9.26 -18.59 -5.58
C ASP A 15 -7.73 -18.76 -5.52
N GLY A 16 -7.00 -17.68 -5.21
CA GLY A 16 -5.54 -17.68 -5.17
C GLY A 16 -4.99 -16.69 -4.16
N VAL A 17 -3.89 -17.06 -3.52
CA VAL A 17 -3.15 -16.20 -2.58
C VAL A 17 -1.68 -16.18 -2.97
N LEU A 18 -1.16 -14.99 -3.23
CA LEU A 18 0.27 -14.75 -3.38
C LEU A 18 0.84 -14.24 -2.06
N TRP A 19 1.78 -14.99 -1.48
CA TRP A 19 2.48 -14.60 -0.25
C TRP A 19 3.97 -14.43 -0.53
N THR A 20 4.45 -13.18 -0.55
CA THR A 20 5.85 -12.87 -0.89
C THR A 20 6.79 -12.90 0.31
N ALA A 21 6.28 -12.92 1.54
CA ALA A 21 7.05 -12.85 2.80
C ALA A 21 8.10 -11.72 2.84
N LEU A 22 7.93 -10.67 2.03
CA LEU A 22 8.88 -9.56 1.95
C LEU A 22 8.70 -8.65 3.18
N PRO A 23 9.77 -8.41 3.96
CA PRO A 23 9.72 -7.41 5.01
C PRO A 23 9.55 -6.01 4.39
N PRO A 24 8.84 -5.08 5.07
CA PRO A 24 8.83 -3.69 4.66
C PRO A 24 10.25 -3.12 4.76
N LYS A 25 10.62 -2.26 3.81
CA LYS A 25 11.93 -1.59 3.78
C LYS A 25 11.76 -0.08 3.65
N VAL A 26 12.57 0.66 4.39
CA VAL A 26 12.74 2.12 4.26
C VAL A 26 14.19 2.37 3.93
N GLY A 27 14.50 2.55 2.64
CA GLY A 27 15.88 2.55 2.17
C GLY A 27 16.57 1.22 2.48
N ILE A 28 17.62 1.25 3.31
CA ILE A 28 18.36 0.06 3.76
C ILE A 28 17.79 -0.58 5.03
N ASP A 29 16.88 0.10 5.74
CA ASP A 29 16.36 -0.38 7.02
C ASP A 29 15.17 -1.31 6.81
N GLU A 30 15.25 -2.52 7.36
CA GLU A 30 14.16 -3.50 7.34
C GLU A 30 13.12 -3.20 8.44
N ARG A 31 12.52 -2.01 8.38
CA ARG A 31 11.45 -1.60 9.28
C ARG A 31 10.22 -1.14 8.52
N LYS A 32 9.10 -1.13 9.23
CA LYS A 32 7.87 -0.49 8.75
C LYS A 32 8.00 1.03 8.86
N PRO A 33 7.71 1.80 7.80
CA PRO A 33 7.65 3.26 7.89
C PRO A 33 6.43 3.69 8.71
N THR A 34 6.51 4.84 9.37
CA THR A 34 5.34 5.51 9.94
C THR A 34 4.50 6.12 8.83
N MET A 35 3.23 6.46 9.09
CA MET A 35 2.40 7.07 8.06
C MET A 35 2.90 8.46 7.66
N ASP A 36 3.45 9.22 8.61
CA ASP A 36 4.00 10.55 8.34
C ASP A 36 5.27 10.46 7.49
N GLU A 37 6.12 9.45 7.72
CA GLU A 37 7.29 9.19 6.85
C GLU A 37 6.87 8.88 5.41
N VAL A 38 5.81 8.08 5.23
CA VAL A 38 5.27 7.79 3.89
C VAL A 38 4.75 9.06 3.23
N VAL A 39 3.97 9.87 3.93
CA VAL A 39 3.44 11.14 3.39
C VAL A 39 4.58 12.08 3.02
N ASN A 40 5.57 12.24 3.89
CA ASN A 40 6.74 13.09 3.65
C ASN A 40 7.51 12.62 2.41
N TYR A 41 7.78 11.32 2.30
CA TYR A 41 8.43 10.74 1.13
C TYR A 41 7.65 11.03 -0.17
N LEU A 42 6.34 10.73 -0.19
CA LEU A 42 5.50 10.95 -1.37
C LEU A 42 5.38 12.43 -1.75
N SER A 43 5.32 13.32 -0.76
CA SER A 43 5.28 14.77 -0.98
C SER A 43 6.58 15.32 -1.59
N GLY A 44 7.70 14.66 -1.35
CA GLY A 44 9.02 15.01 -1.87
C GLY A 44 9.31 14.48 -3.28
N LEU A 45 8.47 13.59 -3.83
CA LEU A 45 8.63 13.10 -5.20
C LEU A 45 8.37 14.22 -6.22
N LEU A 46 9.12 14.19 -7.32
CA LEU A 46 9.03 15.18 -8.40
C LEU A 46 8.94 14.49 -9.77
N GLY A 47 8.35 15.19 -10.74
CA GLY A 47 8.21 14.73 -12.12
C GLY A 47 7.50 13.37 -12.22
N GLU A 48 8.01 12.52 -13.12
CA GLU A 48 7.37 11.25 -13.47
C GLU A 48 7.22 10.29 -12.28
N GLU A 49 8.12 10.32 -11.30
CA GLU A 49 8.02 9.46 -10.11
C GLU A 49 6.80 9.80 -9.27
N ARG A 50 6.53 11.10 -9.12
CA ARG A 50 5.32 11.59 -8.42
C ARG A 50 4.06 11.19 -9.17
N ASP A 51 4.05 11.42 -10.49
CA ASP A 51 2.88 11.15 -11.32
C ASP A 51 2.51 9.66 -11.28
N ARG A 52 3.50 8.77 -11.40
CA ARG A 52 3.29 7.31 -11.30
C ARG A 52 2.85 6.87 -9.91
N ALA A 53 3.41 7.46 -8.85
CA ALA A 53 3.01 7.14 -7.48
C ALA A 53 1.57 7.56 -7.20
N GLU A 54 1.18 8.75 -7.64
CA GLU A 54 -0.20 9.24 -7.56
C GLU A 54 -1.14 8.33 -8.36
N GLU A 55 -0.83 8.03 -9.63
CA GLU A 55 -1.64 7.16 -10.48
C GLU A 55 -1.85 5.77 -9.85
N TYR A 56 -0.77 5.16 -9.36
CA TYR A 56 -0.84 3.86 -8.69
C TYR A 56 -1.76 3.91 -7.46
N LEU A 57 -1.66 4.96 -6.64
CA LEU A 57 -2.51 5.14 -5.48
C LEU A 57 -3.97 5.36 -5.92
N ARG A 58 -4.23 6.21 -6.91
CA ARG A 58 -5.60 6.46 -7.38
C ARG A 58 -6.29 5.22 -7.97
N ARG A 59 -5.53 4.30 -8.58
CA ARG A 59 -6.06 3.06 -9.19
C ARG A 59 -6.20 1.88 -8.24
N ALA A 60 -5.63 1.96 -7.04
CA ALA A 60 -5.74 0.85 -6.10
C ALA A 60 -7.23 0.58 -5.78
N PRO A 61 -7.68 -0.67 -5.66
CA PRO A 61 -9.08 -0.98 -5.39
C PRO A 61 -9.49 -0.68 -3.95
N ARG A 62 -10.77 -0.37 -3.73
CA ARG A 62 -11.31 -0.05 -2.39
C ARG A 62 -11.14 -1.19 -1.38
N GLN A 63 -11.08 -2.42 -1.87
CA GLN A 63 -10.93 -3.64 -1.07
C GLN A 63 -9.56 -3.73 -0.37
N VAL A 64 -8.55 -2.98 -0.84
CA VAL A 64 -7.17 -3.00 -0.27
C VAL A 64 -6.79 -1.68 0.41
N ILE A 65 -7.79 -0.85 0.77
CA ILE A 65 -7.53 0.38 1.53
C ILE A 65 -6.92 0.03 2.89
N THR A 66 -5.82 0.71 3.21
CA THR A 66 -5.14 0.63 4.50
C THR A 66 -5.19 1.97 5.21
N PRO A 67 -4.94 2.02 6.53
CA PRO A 67 -4.82 3.29 7.25
C PRO A 67 -3.78 4.26 6.66
N TYR A 68 -2.69 3.72 6.06
CA TYR A 68 -1.72 4.53 5.32
C TYR A 68 -2.37 5.26 4.15
N ARG A 69 -3.22 4.56 3.39
CA ARG A 69 -3.91 5.13 2.23
C ARG A 69 -4.82 6.28 2.62
N GLN A 70 -5.60 6.12 3.69
CA GLN A 70 -6.45 7.19 4.21
C GLN A 70 -5.64 8.43 4.62
N ARG A 71 -4.49 8.22 5.29
CA ARG A 71 -3.60 9.30 5.71
C ARG A 71 -2.94 10.02 4.52
N ILE A 72 -2.62 9.29 3.45
CA ILE A 72 -2.09 9.83 2.19
C ILE A 72 -3.16 10.68 1.49
N GLU A 73 -4.37 10.15 1.32
CA GLU A 73 -5.49 10.86 0.70
C GLU A 73 -5.79 12.17 1.43
N ALA A 74 -5.81 12.13 2.77
CA ALA A 74 -6.06 13.31 3.60
C ALA A 74 -4.96 14.39 3.47
N ALA A 75 -3.70 14.02 3.24
CA ALA A 75 -2.60 14.98 3.12
C ALA A 75 -2.32 15.47 1.70
N LEU A 76 -2.45 14.59 0.70
CA LEU A 76 -2.03 14.87 -0.68
C LEU A 76 -3.21 15.04 -1.64
N GLY A 77 -4.44 14.72 -1.25
CA GLY A 77 -5.61 14.78 -2.12
C GLY A 77 -5.63 13.71 -3.23
N TRP A 78 -4.79 12.68 -3.09
CA TRP A 78 -4.65 11.58 -4.05
C TRP A 78 -5.75 10.53 -3.90
N THR A 79 -7.00 10.94 -4.08
CA THR A 79 -8.20 10.12 -3.91
C THR A 79 -8.38 9.11 -5.03
N GLN A 80 -8.91 7.94 -4.70
CA GLN A 80 -9.24 6.93 -5.71
C GLN A 80 -10.18 7.48 -6.78
N VAL A 81 -9.87 7.19 -8.05
CA VAL A 81 -10.79 7.40 -9.16
C VAL A 81 -11.51 6.09 -9.42
N VAL A 82 -12.84 6.16 -9.50
CA VAL A 82 -13.73 5.04 -9.83
C VAL A 82 -13.68 4.79 -11.33
#